data_AF-A0A933IDX0-F1
#
_entry.id   AF-A0A933IDX0-F1
#
_cell.length_a   1.000
_cell.length_b   1.000
_cell.length_c   1.000
_cell.angle_alpha   90.00
_cell.angle_beta   90.00
_cell.angle_gamma   90.00
#
_symmetry.space_group_name_H-M   'P 1'
#
loop_
_entity.id
_entity.type
_entity.pdbx_description
1 polymer ?
#
loop_
_entity_poly.entity_id
_entity_poly.type
_entity_poly.pdbx_seq_one_letter_code
_entity_poly.pdbx_strand_id
1 'polypeptide(L)' 'MSVVPSTVPVDGAILRDLLERRNELVRAITAGMASGDWDQVMTPFEGLLVAIKRLEAGLEAVERQTS' A
#
# COMPACT_ATOMS: atom_id res chain seq x y z
N MET A 1 29.75 -10.04 -13.88
CA MET A 1 28.42 -9.73 -14.45
C MET A 1 27.74 -8.77 -13.49
N SER A 2 27.53 -7.50 -13.87
CA SER A 2 26.75 -6.57 -13.06
C SER A 2 25.27 -6.80 -13.35
N VAL A 3 24.51 -7.21 -12.33
CA VAL A 3 23.05 -7.21 -12.40
C VAL A 3 22.64 -5.75 -12.37
N VAL A 4 22.18 -5.22 -13.51
CA VAL A 4 21.55 -3.89 -13.52
C VAL A 4 20.23 -4.07 -12.79
N PRO A 5 19.97 -3.32 -11.69
CA PRO A 5 18.73 -3.47 -10.95
C PRO A 5 17.57 -3.12 -11.88
N SER A 6 16.65 -4.07 -12.07
CA SER A 6 15.41 -3.82 -12.78
C SER A 6 14.55 -2.89 -11.92
N THR A 7 14.15 -1.76 -12.50
CA THR A 7 13.24 -0.81 -11.83
C THR A 7 11.90 -0.86 -12.54
N VAL A 8 10.82 -0.91 -11.77
CA VAL A 8 9.45 -0.86 -12.29
C VAL A 8 8.93 0.55 -12.06
N PRO A 9 8.45 1.25 -13.09
CA PRO A 9 7.87 2.58 -12.90
C PRO A 9 6.56 2.45 -12.13
N VAL A 10 6.43 3.27 -11.09
CA VAL A 10 5.26 3.32 -10.22
C VAL A 10 4.75 4.76 -10.18
N ASP A 11 3.42 4.93 -10.19
CA ASP A 11 2.82 6.23 -9.92
C ASP A 11 3.15 6.67 -8.48
N GLY A 12 3.91 7.76 -8.37
CA GLY A 12 4.37 8.27 -7.09
C GLY A 12 3.24 8.76 -6.17
N ALA A 13 2.09 9.15 -6.70
CA ALA A 13 0.92 9.50 -5.91
C ALA A 13 0.26 8.26 -5.29
N ILE A 14 0.13 7.18 -6.08
CA ILE A 14 -0.40 5.90 -5.58
C ILE A 14 0.53 5.32 -4.49
N LEU A 15 1.85 5.37 -4.72
CA LEU A 15 2.82 4.92 -3.73
C LEU A 15 2.74 5.74 -2.44
N ARG A 16 2.54 7.06 -2.54
CA ARG A 16 2.39 7.93 -1.37
C ARG A 16 1.13 7.59 -0.57
N ASP A 17 -0.02 7.46 -1.23
CA ASP A 17 -1.28 7.05 -0.58
C ASP A 17 -1.11 5.71 0.15
N LEU A 18 -0.49 4.71 -0.50
CA LEU A 18 -0.20 3.42 0.14
C LEU A 18 0.62 3.56 1.44
N LEU A 19 1.68 4.38 1.41
CA LEU A 19 2.53 4.60 2.58
C LEU A 19 1.78 5.34 3.70
N GLU A 20 0.92 6.28 3.35
CA GLU A 20 0.06 6.99 4.31
C GLU A 20 -0.94 6.04 4.97
N ARG A 21 -1.62 5.18 4.19
CA ARG A 21 -2.55 4.16 4.71
C ARG A 21 -1.86 3.14 5.60
N ARG A 22 -0.65 2.71 5.24
CA ARG A 22 0.16 1.83 6.09
C ARG A 22 0.44 2.50 7.44
N ASN A 23 0.86 3.77 7.43
CA ASN A 23 1.14 4.51 8.67
C ASN A 23 -0.13 4.70 9.51
N GLU A 24 -1.28 4.92 8.87
CA GLU A 24 -2.59 4.99 9.52
C GLU A 24 -2.94 3.66 10.21
N LEU A 25 -2.80 2.53 9.51
CA LEU A 25 -3.03 1.20 10.07
C LEU A 25 -2.11 0.91 11.26
N VAL A 26 -0.82 1.24 11.18
CA VAL A 26 0.13 1.06 12.30
C VAL A 26 -0.30 1.85 13.53
N ARG A 27 -0.77 3.10 13.35
CA ARG A 27 -1.30 3.89 14.46
C ARG A 27 -2.56 3.25 15.06
N ALA A 28 -3.48 2.78 14.22
CA ALA A 28 -4.70 2.12 14.67
C ALA A 28 -4.41 0.82 15.45
N ILE A 29 -3.48 -0.02 14.96
CA ILE A 29 -3.03 -1.22 15.68
C ILE A 29 -2.46 -0.84 17.04
N THR A 30 -1.63 0.21 17.10
CA THR A 30 -1.04 0.68 18.36
C THR A 30 -2.11 1.14 19.35
N ALA A 31 -3.12 1.87 18.88
CA ALA A 31 -4.27 2.27 19.69
C ALA A 31 -5.11 1.07 20.14
N GLY A 32 -5.33 0.08 19.25
CA GLY A 32 -6.06 -1.15 19.56
C GLY A 32 -5.36 -2.01 20.61
N MET A 33 -4.03 -2.13 20.53
CA MET A 33 -3.24 -2.79 21.58
C MET A 33 -3.37 -2.10 22.95
N ALA A 34 -3.41 -0.76 22.97
CA ALA A 34 -3.49 0.02 24.21
C ALA A 34 -4.90 0.00 24.83
N SER A 35 -5.95 -0.01 24.00
CA SER A 35 -7.35 0.09 24.44
C SER A 35 -8.08 -1.24 24.54
N GLY A 36 -7.60 -2.29 23.85
CA GLY A 36 -8.31 -3.55 23.67
C GLY A 36 -9.45 -3.48 22.63
N ASP A 37 -9.71 -2.30 22.06
CA ASP A 37 -10.71 -2.10 21.01
C ASP A 37 -10.08 -2.30 19.63
N TRP A 38 -10.49 -3.37 18.95
CA TRP A 38 -9.99 -3.75 17.62
C TRP A 38 -10.88 -3.25 16.48
N ASP A 39 -12.08 -2.76 16.75
CA ASP A 39 -13.01 -2.32 15.70
C ASP A 39 -12.42 -1.12 14.95
N GLN A 40 -11.70 -0.24 15.65
CA GLN A 40 -10.97 0.89 15.06
C GLN A 40 -9.86 0.51 14.07
N VAL A 41 -9.42 -0.76 14.04
CA VAL A 41 -8.38 -1.26 13.12
C VAL A 41 -8.97 -1.65 11.77
N MET A 42 -10.24 -2.03 11.73
CA MET A 42 -10.88 -2.57 10.52
C MET A 42 -10.94 -1.55 9.38
N THR A 43 -11.33 -0.30 9.67
CA THR A 43 -11.43 0.74 8.63
C THR A 43 -10.07 1.10 8.01
N PRO A 44 -9.00 1.37 8.78
CA PRO A 44 -7.65 1.56 8.21
C PRO A 44 -7.14 0.35 7.42
N PHE A 45 -7.47 -0.88 7.86
CA PHE A 45 -7.07 -2.10 7.17
C PHE A 45 -7.73 -2.21 5.80
N GLU A 46 -9.04 -2.00 5.71
CA GLU A 46 -9.77 -1.96 4.44
C GLU A 46 -9.23 -0.86 3.51
N GLY A 47 -8.94 0.32 4.06
CA GLY A 47 -8.32 1.42 3.32
C GLY A 47 -6.97 1.04 2.71
N LEU A 48 -6.13 0.30 3.46
CA LEU A 48 -4.87 -0.21 2.96
C LEU A 48 -5.06 -1.24 1.83
N LEU A 49 -6.02 -2.16 1.96
CA LEU A 49 -6.32 -3.14 0.91
C LEU A 49 -6.75 -2.47 -0.40
N VAL A 50 -7.53 -1.38 -0.33
CA VAL A 50 -7.91 -0.60 -1.52
C VAL A 50 -6.70 0.06 -2.16
N ALA A 51 -5.79 0.64 -1.37
CA ALA A 51 -4.58 1.26 -1.90
C ALA A 51 -3.65 0.24 -2.58
N ILE A 52 -3.51 -0.97 -2.02
CA ILE A 52 -2.75 -2.07 -2.63
C ILE A 52 -3.35 -2.45 -3.99
N LYS A 53 -4.67 -2.66 -4.07
CA LYS A 53 -5.34 -3.00 -5.34
C LYS A 53 -5.16 -1.93 -6.42
N ARG A 54 -5.14 -0.65 -6.03
CA ARG A 54 -4.87 0.45 -6.96
C ARG A 54 -3.44 0.41 -7.49
N LEU A 55 -2.46 0.09 -6.63
CA LEU A 55 -1.08 -0.09 -7.04
C LEU A 55 -0.93 -1.27 -8.00
N GLU A 56 -1.51 -2.42 -7.67
CA GLU A 56 -1.50 -3.62 -8.51
C GLU A 56 -2.10 -3.35 -9.90
N ALA A 57 -3.27 -2.71 -9.97
CA ALA A 57 -3.89 -2.33 -11.23
C ALA A 57 -3.02 -1.37 -12.07
N GLY A 58 -2.30 -0.46 -11.41
CA GLY A 58 -1.33 0.43 -12.06
C GLY A 58 -0.14 -0.34 -12.64
N LEU A 59 0.39 -1.31 -11.90
CA LEU A 59 1.49 -2.17 -12.34
C LEU A 59 1.08 -3.06 -13.54
N GLU A 60 -0.10 -3.67 -13.49
CA GLU A 60 -0.65 -4.45 -14.61
C GLU A 60 -0.85 -3.60 -15.87
N ALA A 61 -1.20 -2.33 -15.70
CA ALA A 61 -1.33 -1.39 -16.81
C ALA A 61 0.03 -1.04 -17.43
N VAL A 62 1.09 -0.95 -16.63
CA VAL A 62 2.47 -0.77 -17.10
C VAL A 62 2.95 -2.01 -17.86
N GLU A 63 2.76 -3.20 -17.29
CA GLU A 63 3.19 -4.47 -17.89
C GLU A 63 2.59 -4.68 -19.29
N ARG A 64 1.29 -4.37 -19.45
CA ARG A 64 0.59 -4.41 -20.74
C ARG A 64 1.08 -3.39 -21.77
N GLN A 65 1.66 -2.27 -21.34
CA GLN A 65 2.23 -1.27 -22.24
C GLN A 65 3.66 -1.62 -22.67
N THR A 66 4.34 -2.46 -21.90
CA THR A 66 5.73 -2.86 -22.15
C THR A 66 5.87 -4.25 -22.79
N SER A 67 4.76 -5.00 -22.94
CA SER A 67 4.67 -6.27 -23.68
C SER A 67 4.27 -6.05 -25.13
#